data_AF-A0A925DEB8-F1
#
_entry.id   AF-A0A925DEB8-F1
#
_cell.length_a   1.000
_cell.length_b   1.000
_cell.length_c   1.000
_cell.angle_alpha   90.00
_cell.angle_beta   90.00
_cell.angle_gamma   90.00
#
_symmetry.space_group_name_H-M   'P 1'
#
loop_
_entity.id
_entity.type
_entity.pdbx_description
1 polymer ?
#
loop_
_entity_poly.entity_id
_entity_poly.type
_entity_poly.pdbx_seq_one_letter_code
_entity_poly.pdbx_strand_id
1 'polypeptide(L)'
;MSLPVIGAPMFIVGVPALVIEQCINGVIGSFPALNARPAELLDSWLEQIQSALEAHRKAHPGARIAPYAVNQIIHHSNDRLDRDLDACMRHRVPMIITSLRAPDDVVKKVHEYG
;
A
#
# COMPACT_ATOMS: atom_id res chain seq x y z
N MET A 1 -16.03 3.41 20.40
CA MET A 1 -14.89 4.31 20.11
C MET A 1 -14.10 3.72 18.95
N SER A 2 -13.72 4.51 17.94
CA SER A 2 -12.82 4.08 16.87
C SER A 2 -11.54 4.90 16.94
N LEU A 3 -10.38 4.26 16.98
CA LEU A 3 -9.07 4.91 16.98
C LEU A 3 -8.51 4.96 15.56
N PRO A 4 -7.81 6.05 15.17
CA PRO A 4 -7.06 6.07 13.91
C PRO A 4 -5.79 5.22 14.07
N VAL A 5 -5.82 3.98 13.58
CA VAL A 5 -4.69 3.05 13.70
C VAL A 5 -4.18 2.67 12.31
N ILE A 6 -2.87 2.75 12.15
CA ILE A 6 -2.14 2.24 10.99
C ILE A 6 -1.14 1.17 11.45
N GLY A 7 -1.14 0.02 10.78
CA GLY A 7 -0.10 -0.98 10.95
C GLY A 7 1.19 -0.48 10.32
N ALA A 8 2.30 -0.47 11.07
CA ALA A 8 3.56 0.03 10.56
C ALA A 8 4.04 -0.77 9.34
N PRO A 9 4.66 -0.13 8.33
CA PRO A 9 5.18 -0.82 7.15
C PRO A 9 6.46 -1.58 7.52
N MET A 10 6.30 -2.80 8.02
CA MET A 10 7.40 -3.64 8.50
C MET A 10 8.06 -4.40 7.35
N PHE A 11 9.37 -4.26 7.23
CA PHE A 11 10.18 -5.02 6.26
C PHE A 11 10.06 -6.53 6.56
N ILE A 12 9.97 -7.36 5.50
CA ILE A 12 9.76 -8.82 5.54
C ILE A 12 8.37 -9.26 6.04
N VAL A 13 7.83 -8.62 7.08
CA VAL A 13 6.57 -9.04 7.72
C VAL A 13 5.33 -8.49 6.99
N GLY A 14 5.40 -7.26 6.46
CA GLY A 14 4.32 -6.65 5.70
C GLY A 14 4.10 -7.34 4.36
N VAL A 15 3.15 -8.25 4.31
CA VAL A 15 2.77 -9.04 3.11
C VAL A 15 1.25 -8.94 2.87
N PRO A 16 0.74 -9.30 1.68
CA PRO A 16 -0.67 -9.11 1.34
C PRO A 16 -1.64 -9.69 2.36
N ALA A 17 -1.39 -10.91 2.84
CA ALA A 17 -2.25 -11.56 3.83
C ALA A 17 -2.42 -10.71 5.11
N LEU A 18 -1.32 -10.17 5.65
CA LEU A 18 -1.38 -9.33 6.85
C LEU A 18 -2.12 -8.00 6.57
N VAL A 19 -1.81 -7.38 5.42
CA VAL A 19 -2.42 -6.09 5.03
C VAL A 19 -3.92 -6.24 4.84
N ILE A 20 -4.37 -7.32 4.19
CA ILE A 20 -5.79 -7.62 3.97
C ILE A 20 -6.51 -7.78 5.30
N GLU A 21 -5.97 -8.60 6.22
CA GLU A 21 -6.59 -8.82 7.53
C GLU A 21 -6.63 -7.55 8.38
N GLN A 22 -5.58 -6.73 8.35
CA GLN A 22 -5.60 -5.41 9.00
C GLN A 22 -6.74 -4.53 8.45
N CYS A 23 -6.84 -4.42 7.12
CA CYS A 23 -7.84 -3.59 6.46
C CYS A 23 -9.27 -4.04 6.76
N ILE A 24 -9.53 -5.36 6.71
CA ILE A 24 -10.84 -5.95 7.03
C ILE A 24 -11.25 -5.66 8.49
N ASN A 25 -10.29 -5.61 9.40
CA ASN A 25 -10.52 -5.30 10.82
C ASN A 25 -10.46 -3.79 11.12
N GLY A 26 -10.49 -2.92 10.10
CA GLY A 26 -10.55 -1.48 10.27
C GLY A 26 -9.23 -0.80 10.67
N VAL A 27 -8.10 -1.51 10.55
CA VAL A 27 -6.75 -0.96 10.70
C VAL A 27 -6.20 -0.64 9.32
N ILE A 28 -5.63 0.55 9.11
CA ILE A 28 -4.97 0.86 7.85
C ILE A 28 -3.77 -0.09 7.71
N GLY A 29 -3.85 -1.04 6.79
CA GLY A 29 -2.76 -1.98 6.56
C GLY A 29 -1.66 -1.32 5.73
N SER A 30 -0.39 -1.62 5.99
CA SER A 30 0.68 -1.08 5.16
C SER A 30 1.88 -2.01 5.00
N PHE A 31 2.63 -1.83 3.91
CA PHE A 31 3.83 -2.61 3.63
C PHE A 31 4.86 -1.82 2.82
N PRO A 32 6.17 -2.06 2.99
CA PRO A 32 7.21 -1.56 2.08
C PRO A 32 7.11 -2.19 0.70
N ALA A 33 7.15 -1.39 -0.37
CA ALA A 33 7.22 -1.91 -1.74
C ALA A 33 8.41 -2.85 -1.95
N LEU A 34 9.53 -2.62 -1.24
CA LEU A 34 10.72 -3.46 -1.24
C LEU A 34 10.50 -4.90 -0.72
N ASN A 35 9.37 -5.21 -0.06
CA ASN A 35 9.03 -6.57 0.33
C ASN A 35 8.61 -7.42 -0.87
N ALA A 36 8.00 -6.81 -1.90
CA ALA A 36 7.62 -7.51 -3.11
C ALA A 36 8.88 -7.81 -3.94
N ARG A 37 9.37 -9.05 -3.86
CA ARG A 37 10.60 -9.51 -4.52
C ARG A 37 10.29 -10.71 -5.41
N PRO A 38 10.55 -10.65 -6.72
CA PRO A 38 11.17 -9.55 -7.47
C PRO A 38 10.23 -8.33 -7.64
N ALA A 39 10.69 -7.23 -8.24
CA ALA A 39 9.93 -5.97 -8.26
C ALA A 39 8.57 -6.07 -8.97
N GLU A 40 8.50 -6.90 -10.00
CA GLU A 40 7.30 -7.32 -10.73
C GLU A 40 6.19 -7.82 -9.80
N LEU A 41 6.55 -8.40 -8.65
CA LEU A 41 5.60 -8.98 -7.73
C LEU A 41 4.68 -7.92 -7.11
N LEU A 42 5.09 -6.65 -7.09
CA LEU A 42 4.29 -5.56 -6.51
C LEU A 42 2.92 -5.44 -7.17
N ASP A 43 2.83 -5.54 -8.51
CA ASP A 43 1.55 -5.53 -9.23
C ASP A 43 0.61 -6.62 -8.74
N SER A 44 1.12 -7.86 -8.66
CA SER A 44 0.31 -8.99 -8.21
C SER A 44 -0.17 -8.83 -6.76
N TRP A 45 0.65 -8.22 -5.90
CA TRP A 45 0.27 -7.93 -4.52
C TRP A 45 -0.81 -6.86 -4.44
N LEU A 46 -0.70 -5.79 -5.22
CA LEU A 46 -1.70 -4.73 -5.28
C LEU A 46 -3.04 -5.26 -5.80
N GLU A 47 -3.02 -6.07 -6.86
CA GLU A 47 -4.20 -6.75 -7.39
C GLU A 47 -4.84 -7.68 -6.36
N GLN A 48 -4.03 -8.51 -5.68
CA GLN A 48 -4.49 -9.41 -4.64
C GLN A 48 -5.18 -8.67 -3.49
N ILE A 49 -4.57 -7.59 -2.99
CA ILE A 49 -5.13 -6.78 -1.90
C ILE A 49 -6.45 -6.16 -2.35
N GLN A 50 -6.49 -5.48 -3.50
CA GLN A 50 -7.70 -4.83 -3.98
C GLN A 50 -8.84 -5.81 -4.22
N SER A 51 -8.57 -6.92 -4.91
CA SER A 51 -9.55 -7.97 -5.17
C SER A 51 -10.12 -8.56 -3.88
N ALA A 52 -9.27 -8.85 -2.88
CA ALA A 52 -9.71 -9.39 -1.61
C ALA A 52 -10.57 -8.39 -0.82
N LEU A 53 -10.16 -7.12 -0.76
CA LEU A 53 -10.93 -6.09 -0.07
C LEU A 53 -12.27 -5.83 -0.76
N GLU A 54 -12.31 -5.78 -2.09
CA GLU A 54 -13.55 -5.60 -2.85
C GLU A 54 -14.51 -6.79 -2.68
N ALA A 55 -14.00 -8.01 -2.74
CA ALA A 55 -14.78 -9.20 -2.45
C ALA A 55 -15.37 -9.16 -1.03
N HIS A 56 -14.59 -8.72 -0.04
CA HIS A 56 -15.07 -8.58 1.33
C HIS A 56 -16.14 -7.50 1.47
N ARG A 57 -16.01 -6.34 0.79
CA ARG A 57 -17.05 -5.29 0.76
C ARG A 57 -18.36 -5.82 0.20
N LYS A 58 -18.29 -6.57 -0.90
CA LYS A 58 -19.47 -7.16 -1.55
C LYS A 58 -20.16 -8.20 -0.67
N ALA A 59 -19.38 -9.03 0.02
CA ALA A 59 -19.91 -10.05 0.93
C ALA A 59 -20.47 -9.44 2.23
N HIS A 60 -19.95 -8.27 2.66
CA HIS A 60 -20.34 -7.61 3.90
C HIS A 60 -20.63 -6.11 3.68
N PRO A 61 -21.79 -5.75 3.10
CA PRO A 61 -22.11 -4.35 2.74
C PRO A 61 -22.08 -3.33 3.89
N GLY A 62 -22.06 -3.77 5.15
CA GLY A 62 -21.94 -2.91 6.34
C GLY A 62 -20.57 -2.94 7.02
N ALA A 63 -19.60 -3.72 6.51
CA ALA A 63 -18.28 -3.82 7.11
C ALA A 63 -17.47 -2.52 6.92
N ARG A 64 -16.80 -2.07 7.99
CA ARG A 64 -15.86 -0.95 7.91
C ARG A 64 -14.49 -1.48 7.51
N ILE A 65 -14.19 -1.41 6.22
CA ILE A 65 -12.89 -1.80 5.68
C ILE A 65 -12.00 -0.55 5.56
N ALA A 66 -10.84 -0.56 6.21
CA ALA A 66 -9.86 0.51 6.10
C ALA A 66 -9.09 0.44 4.76
N PRO A 67 -8.55 1.56 4.25
CA PRO A 67 -7.64 1.54 3.11
C PRO A 67 -6.30 0.88 3.48
N TYR A 68 -5.50 0.56 2.46
CA TYR A 68 -4.13 0.12 2.63
C TYR A 68 -3.14 1.22 2.19
N ALA A 69 -1.90 1.13 2.63
CA ALA A 69 -0.83 2.05 2.25
C ALA A 69 0.41 1.32 1.76
N VAL A 70 1.14 1.93 0.82
CA VAL A 70 2.43 1.42 0.35
C VAL A 70 3.54 2.36 0.77
N ASN A 71 4.56 1.82 1.43
CA ASN A 71 5.75 2.58 1.82
C ASN A 71 6.84 2.53 0.75
N GLN A 72 7.23 3.72 0.29
CA GLN A 72 8.26 3.95 -0.71
C GLN A 72 9.55 4.44 -0.04
N ILE A 73 10.64 3.72 -0.30
CA ILE A 73 11.98 4.09 0.17
C ILE A 73 12.58 5.08 -0.82
N ILE A 74 12.49 6.36 -0.53
CA ILE A 74 12.91 7.44 -1.43
C ILE A 74 14.38 7.80 -1.21
N HIS A 75 15.25 6.84 -1.52
CA HIS A 75 16.71 6.98 -1.44
C HIS A 75 17.34 6.72 -2.81
N HIS A 76 18.43 7.42 -3.12
CA HIS A 76 19.09 7.31 -4.45
C HIS A 76 19.62 5.91 -4.78
N SER A 77 19.81 5.06 -3.77
CA SER A 77 20.24 3.67 -3.95
C SER A 77 19.07 2.72 -4.27
N ASN A 78 17.84 3.20 -4.25
CA ASN A 78 16.66 2.42 -4.62
C ASN A 78 16.42 2.54 -6.13
N ASP A 79 16.93 1.58 -6.88
CA ASP A 79 16.88 1.50 -8.34
C ASP A 79 15.47 1.13 -8.89
N ARG A 80 14.54 0.75 -8.02
CA ARG A 80 13.16 0.39 -8.39
C ARG A 80 12.10 1.41 -8.00
N LEU A 81 12.47 2.56 -7.43
CA LEU A 81 11.51 3.56 -6.95
C LEU A 81 10.51 3.99 -8.02
N ASP A 82 10.98 4.37 -9.22
CA ASP A 82 10.09 4.82 -10.30
C ASP A 82 9.14 3.71 -10.73
N ARG A 83 9.63 2.48 -10.85
CA ARG A 83 8.81 1.31 -11.19
C ARG A 83 7.73 1.04 -10.15
N ASP A 84 8.10 1.12 -8.86
CA ASP A 84 7.16 0.89 -7.77
C ASP A 84 6.10 1.99 -7.70
N LEU A 85 6.48 3.24 -8.00
CA LEU A 85 5.55 4.37 -8.11
C LEU A 85 4.59 4.19 -9.28
N ASP A 86 5.09 3.79 -10.44
CA ASP A 86 4.25 3.53 -11.63
C ASP A 86 3.24 2.41 -11.37
N ALA A 87 3.63 1.35 -10.66
CA ALA A 87 2.72 0.31 -10.18
C ALA A 87 1.66 0.90 -9.24
N CYS A 88 2.07 1.71 -8.25
CA CYS A 88 1.14 2.35 -7.33
C CYS A 88 0.15 3.28 -8.04
N MET A 89 0.60 4.03 -9.05
CA MET A 89 -0.24 4.92 -9.87
C MET A 89 -1.24 4.13 -10.72
N ARG A 90 -0.80 3.08 -11.43
CA ARG A 90 -1.70 2.22 -12.23
C ARG A 90 -2.79 1.58 -11.39
N HIS A 91 -2.43 1.13 -10.20
CA HIS A 91 -3.35 0.52 -9.23
C HIS A 91 -4.10 1.56 -8.37
N ARG A 92 -3.81 2.87 -8.51
CA ARG A 92 -4.38 3.96 -7.70
C ARG A 92 -4.37 3.64 -6.20
N VAL A 93 -3.19 3.32 -5.68
CA VAL A 93 -2.99 3.00 -4.26
C VAL A 93 -3.55 4.13 -3.38
N PRO A 94 -4.41 3.84 -2.39
CA PRO A 94 -5.15 4.90 -1.71
C PRO A 94 -4.29 5.74 -0.76
N MET A 95 -3.13 5.23 -0.33
CA MET A 95 -2.20 5.96 0.55
C MET A 95 -0.75 5.59 0.24
N ILE A 96 0.11 6.61 0.15
CA ILE A 96 1.56 6.45 -0.02
C ILE A 96 2.26 6.96 1.23
N ILE A 97 3.16 6.14 1.78
CA ILE A 97 4.09 6.51 2.85
C ILE A 97 5.45 6.69 2.21
N THR A 98 6.19 7.74 2.56
CA THR A 98 7.56 7.95 2.08
C THR A 98 8.53 7.90 3.25
N SER A 99 9.69 7.25 3.05
CA SER A 99 10.73 7.11 4.07
C SER A 99 12.10 7.58 3.57
N LEU A 100 12.98 8.00 4.48
CA LEU A 100 14.39 8.39 4.31
C LEU A 100 14.69 9.79 3.74
N ARG A 101 13.81 10.44 2.98
CA ARG A 101 14.03 11.80 2.43
C ARG A 101 12.73 12.61 2.33
N ALA A 102 12.82 13.86 1.87
CA ALA A 102 11.67 14.67 1.51
C ALA A 102 11.00 14.12 0.23
N PRO A 103 9.66 14.09 0.16
CA PRO A 103 8.93 13.38 -0.89
C PRO A 103 8.71 14.17 -2.18
N ASP A 104 9.37 15.32 -2.37
CA ASP A 104 9.09 16.35 -3.39
C ASP A 104 8.51 15.84 -4.71
N ASP A 105 9.26 15.05 -5.48
CA ASP A 105 8.79 14.56 -6.79
C ASP A 105 7.78 13.41 -6.69
N VAL A 106 7.78 12.66 -5.59
CA VAL A 106 6.76 11.63 -5.32
C VAL A 106 5.38 12.27 -5.08
N VAL A 107 5.33 13.37 -4.34
CA VAL A 107 4.07 14.08 -4.06
C VAL A 107 3.39 14.50 -5.36
N LYS A 108 4.15 15.06 -6.31
CA LYS A 108 3.63 15.48 -7.62
C LYS A 108 2.96 14.32 -8.36
N LYS A 109 3.65 13.17 -8.47
CA LYS A 109 3.14 11.97 -9.15
C LYS A 109 1.88 11.40 -8.48
N VAL A 110 1.86 11.34 -7.14
CA VAL A 110 0.74 10.74 -6.40
C VAL A 110 -0.52 11.60 -6.50
N HIS A 111 -0.40 12.93 -6.44
CA HIS A 111 -1.54 13.85 -6.58
C HIS A 111 -2.18 13.84 -7.99
N GLU A 112 -1.58 13.20 -8.99
CA GLU A 112 -2.21 13.07 -10.32
C GLU A 112 -3.50 12.24 -10.30
N TYR A 113 -3.70 11.37 -9.30
CA TYR A 113 -4.90 10.52 -9.19
C TYR A 113 -5.71 10.66 -7.89
N GLY A 114 -5.34 11.60 -7.00
CA GLY A 114 -6.06 11.86 -5.75
C GLY A 114 -5.14 12.33 -4.64
#